data_AF-A0AAW2AIR9-F1
#
_entry.id   AF-A0AAW2AIR9-F1
#
_cell.length_a   1.000
_cell.length_b   1.000
_cell.length_c   1.000
_cell.angle_alpha   90.00
_cell.angle_beta   90.00
_cell.angle_gamma   90.00
#
_symmetry.space_group_name_H-M   'P 1'
#
loop_
_entity.id
_entity.type
_entity.pdbx_description
1 polymer ?
#
loop_
_entity_poly.entity_id
_entity_poly.type
_entity_poly.pdbx_seq_one_letter_code
_entity_poly.pdbx_strand_id
1 'polypeptide(L)'
;MLLDVLQAAEAGGFTLIQDTVKCSGRGILKCFINAALKRGEDVHVLGFEASETEVCAGLDNSCVQKLYFHKGFPDPLGWMCRSSFTVDQLTSQHITKLIKDAQHAKASVLVIDSLSFVLRHHDPVVICQRLQELRKGGDIKMIISLLHSDLHLQGVVGIVSHLASTVISVAPANYEHHTVAMTTRRTKSGKVMQEEEYFSVSEDATLSVQAKSRQSGHVQKEQDVAEADPTTNLTFNLRLSEEERKAKEKVALPFVFSQEKKSALLRPTPGSGRIVYEPDASDDFDEEDPDDDLDV
;
A
#
# COMPACT_ATOMS: atom_id res chain seq x y z
N MET A 1 -0.21 -13.85 1.35
CA MET A 1 0.13 -12.68 0.50
C MET A 1 1.60 -12.29 0.57
N LEU A 2 2.23 -12.30 1.75
CA LEU A 2 3.61 -11.86 1.96
C LEU A 2 4.63 -12.62 1.10
N LEU A 3 4.50 -13.95 1.02
CA LEU A 3 5.37 -14.77 0.18
C LEU A 3 5.16 -14.47 -1.31
N ASP A 4 3.91 -14.19 -1.72
CA ASP A 4 3.60 -13.79 -3.09
C ASP A 4 4.25 -12.46 -3.43
N VAL A 5 4.22 -11.48 -2.52
CA VAL A 5 4.89 -10.18 -2.70
C VAL A 5 6.41 -10.35 -2.78
N LEU A 6 6.99 -11.26 -1.98
CA LEU A 6 8.43 -11.55 -2.01
C LEU A 6 8.87 -12.13 -3.36
N GLN A 7 8.02 -12.96 -3.96
CA GLN A 7 8.28 -13.61 -5.24
C GLN A 7 7.89 -12.74 -6.44
N ALA A 8 6.84 -11.92 -6.30
CA ALA A 8 6.30 -11.06 -7.34
C ALA A 8 7.09 -9.76 -7.45
N ALA A 9 7.99 -9.70 -8.42
CA ALA A 9 8.66 -8.48 -8.81
C ALA A 9 7.84 -7.79 -9.92
N GLU A 10 6.83 -6.98 -9.54
CA GLU A 10 6.13 -6.12 -10.49
C GLU A 10 7.02 -4.95 -10.94
N ALA A 11 7.10 -4.72 -12.25
CA ALA A 11 7.82 -3.57 -12.81
C ALA A 11 7.18 -2.25 -12.37
N GLY A 12 7.99 -1.31 -11.89
CA GLY A 12 7.54 -0.04 -11.30
C GLY A 12 6.94 -0.15 -9.90
N GLY A 13 7.08 -1.30 -9.23
CA GLY A 13 6.58 -1.52 -7.88
C GLY A 13 7.38 -0.74 -6.82
N PHE A 14 6.71 -0.27 -5.77
CA PHE A 14 7.35 0.27 -4.57
C PHE A 14 6.83 -0.47 -3.34
N THR A 15 7.73 -1.23 -2.70
CA THR A 15 7.46 -1.99 -1.48
C THR A 15 8.08 -1.26 -0.29
N LEU A 16 7.23 -0.84 0.64
CA LEU A 16 7.62 -0.20 1.88
C LEU A 16 7.50 -1.19 3.04
N ILE A 17 8.61 -1.50 3.70
CA ILE A 17 8.62 -2.27 4.94
C ILE A 17 8.61 -1.26 6.08
N GLN A 18 7.63 -1.36 6.97
CA GLN A 18 7.51 -0.53 8.14
C GLN A 18 7.82 -1.36 9.37
N ASP A 19 8.71 -0.85 10.20
CA ASP A 19 9.08 -1.48 11.45
C ASP A 19 9.09 -0.47 12.59
N THR A 20 9.46 -0.95 13.78
CA THR A 20 9.61 -0.12 14.98
C THR A 20 10.81 -0.63 15.77
N VAL A 21 11.26 0.12 16.78
CA VAL A 21 12.29 -0.33 17.72
C VAL A 21 11.95 -1.66 18.40
N LYS A 22 10.65 -2.00 18.54
CA LYS A 22 10.20 -3.24 19.17
C LYS A 22 10.35 -4.48 18.28
N CYS A 23 10.30 -4.30 16.96
CA CYS A 23 10.36 -5.39 16.00
C CYS A 23 10.98 -4.87 14.72
N SER A 24 12.17 -5.38 14.37
CA SER A 24 12.93 -4.90 13.22
C SER A 24 12.48 -5.56 11.91
N GLY A 25 12.33 -4.75 10.87
CA GLY A 25 12.02 -5.18 9.50
C GLY A 25 13.25 -5.59 8.69
N ARG A 26 14.47 -5.47 9.25
CA ARG A 26 15.72 -5.79 8.54
C ARG A 26 15.79 -7.25 8.10
N GLY A 27 15.24 -8.18 8.89
CA GLY A 27 15.16 -9.60 8.51
C GLY A 27 14.37 -9.80 7.21
N ILE A 28 13.17 -9.21 7.12
CA ILE A 28 12.36 -9.25 5.90
C ILE A 28 13.08 -8.55 4.74
N LEU A 29 13.69 -7.38 4.98
CA LEU A 29 14.45 -6.68 3.94
C LEU A 29 15.54 -7.57 3.34
N LYS A 30 16.28 -8.31 4.18
CA LYS A 30 17.27 -9.29 3.72
C LYS A 30 16.64 -10.43 2.92
N CYS A 31 15.46 -10.91 3.30
CA CYS A 31 14.73 -11.90 2.50
C CYS A 31 14.40 -11.37 1.10
N PHE A 32 13.99 -10.11 0.98
CA PHE A 32 13.74 -9.48 -0.33
C PHE A 32 15.00 -9.39 -1.18
N ILE A 33 16.13 -8.99 -0.58
CA ILE A 33 17.44 -8.96 -1.25
C ILE A 33 17.79 -10.37 -1.73
N ASN A 34 17.74 -11.37 -0.84
CA ASN A 34 18.06 -12.76 -1.15
C ASN A 34 17.16 -13.31 -2.28
N ALA A 35 15.86 -13.03 -2.24
CA ALA A 35 14.91 -13.46 -3.26
C ALA A 35 15.22 -12.82 -4.63
N ALA A 36 15.57 -11.53 -4.67
CA ALA A 36 15.98 -10.85 -5.91
C ALA A 36 17.27 -11.43 -6.49
N LEU A 37 18.27 -11.67 -5.63
CA LEU A 37 19.53 -12.28 -6.06
C LEU A 37 19.34 -13.71 -6.58
N LYS A 38 18.49 -14.52 -5.94
CA LYS A 38 18.13 -15.88 -6.41
C LYS A 38 17.41 -15.86 -7.77
N ARG A 39 16.69 -14.78 -8.10
CA ARG A 39 16.14 -14.56 -9.45
C ARG A 39 17.18 -14.10 -10.47
N GLY A 40 18.42 -13.85 -10.03
CA GLY A 40 19.51 -13.37 -10.85
C GLY A 40 19.35 -11.90 -11.28
N GLU A 41 18.60 -11.11 -10.51
CA GLU A 41 18.44 -9.66 -10.67
C GLU A 41 19.66 -8.92 -10.10
N ASP A 42 19.95 -7.74 -10.63
CA ASP A 42 20.99 -6.86 -10.10
C ASP A 42 20.40 -6.04 -8.95
N VAL A 43 21.01 -6.12 -7.77
CA VAL A 43 20.48 -5.50 -6.54
C VAL A 43 21.41 -4.39 -6.09
N HIS A 44 20.92 -3.14 -6.15
CA HIS A 44 21.64 -1.98 -5.67
C HIS A 44 21.13 -1.60 -4.28
N VAL A 45 21.98 -1.70 -3.27
CA VAL A 45 21.65 -1.35 -1.88
C VAL A 45 22.24 0.01 -1.54
N LEU A 46 21.40 0.98 -1.23
CA LEU A 46 21.78 2.25 -0.62
C LEU A 46 21.84 2.02 0.90
N GLY A 47 23.05 2.00 1.45
CA GLY A 47 23.32 1.68 2.86
C GLY A 47 23.55 2.91 3.71
N PHE A 48 22.50 3.45 4.33
CA PHE A 48 22.51 4.60 5.25
C PHE A 48 22.72 4.21 6.71
N GLU A 49 22.32 3.00 7.11
CA GLU A 49 22.43 2.54 8.50
C GLU A 49 23.14 1.18 8.65
N ALA A 50 22.87 0.24 7.75
CA ALA A 50 23.46 -1.09 7.81
C ALA A 50 24.83 -1.10 7.13
N SER A 51 25.74 -1.94 7.63
CA SER A 51 27.02 -2.18 6.96
C SER A 51 26.86 -3.20 5.83
N GLU A 52 27.74 -3.14 4.83
CA GLU A 52 27.79 -4.15 3.75
C GLU A 52 27.94 -5.57 4.31
N THR A 53 28.77 -5.73 5.36
CA THR A 53 28.94 -7.02 6.05
C THR A 53 27.67 -7.51 6.72
N GLU A 54 26.87 -6.61 7.30
CA GLU A 54 25.59 -6.98 7.91
C GLU A 54 24.57 -7.39 6.85
N VAL A 55 24.50 -6.67 5.74
CA VAL A 55 23.58 -6.98 4.63
C VAL A 55 23.95 -8.30 3.96
N CYS A 56 25.23 -8.57 3.76
CA CYS A 56 25.71 -9.80 3.14
C CYS A 56 25.73 -11.02 4.08
N ALA A 57 25.63 -10.81 5.40
CA ALA A 57 25.60 -11.92 6.35
C ALA A 57 24.39 -12.85 6.09
N GLY A 58 24.68 -14.13 5.87
CA GLY A 58 23.66 -15.17 5.59
C GLY A 58 23.25 -15.29 4.12
N LEU A 59 23.75 -14.42 3.23
CA LEU A 59 23.52 -14.55 1.78
C LEU A 59 24.51 -15.54 1.16
N ASP A 60 24.09 -16.23 0.09
CA ASP A 60 24.96 -17.12 -0.66
C ASP A 60 26.04 -16.32 -1.41
N ASN A 61 27.31 -16.68 -1.20
CA ASN A 61 28.48 -16.06 -1.84
C ASN A 61 28.42 -16.08 -3.37
N SER A 62 27.73 -17.06 -3.98
CA SER A 62 27.54 -17.13 -5.44
C SER A 62 26.71 -15.96 -5.98
N CYS A 63 25.80 -15.45 -5.15
CA CYS A 63 24.83 -14.42 -5.48
C CYS A 63 25.34 -12.99 -5.22
N VAL A 64 26.34 -12.84 -4.34
CA VAL A 64 26.89 -11.53 -3.94
C VAL A 64 27.51 -10.76 -5.12
N GLN A 65 27.91 -11.44 -6.21
CA GLN A 65 28.48 -10.78 -7.39
C GLN A 65 27.52 -9.79 -8.08
N LYS A 66 26.20 -9.93 -7.85
CA LYS A 66 25.15 -9.04 -8.38
C LYS A 66 24.62 -8.04 -7.35
N LEU A 67 25.20 -8.03 -6.15
CA LEU A 67 24.87 -7.08 -5.11
C LEU A 67 25.86 -5.91 -5.17
N TYR A 68 25.34 -4.72 -5.39
CA TYR A 68 26.11 -3.49 -5.44
C TYR A 68 25.78 -2.65 -4.21
N PHE A 69 26.72 -2.56 -3.28
CA PHE A 69 26.53 -1.81 -2.04
C PHE A 69 27.08 -0.38 -2.17
N HIS A 70 26.19 0.60 -2.02
CA HIS A 70 26.50 2.02 -2.07
C HIS A 70 26.47 2.59 -0.64
N LYS A 71 27.65 2.92 -0.10
CA LYS A 71 27.77 3.47 1.25
C LYS A 71 27.15 4.87 1.29
N GLY A 72 26.01 4.97 1.96
CA GLY A 72 25.22 6.18 2.20
C GLY A 72 25.61 6.95 3.46
N PHE A 73 26.55 6.41 4.25
CA PHE A 73 26.97 7.06 5.48
C PHE A 73 27.76 8.34 5.17
N PRO A 74 27.37 9.49 5.75
CA PRO A 74 28.16 10.69 5.60
C PRO A 74 29.54 10.46 6.22
N ASP A 75 30.59 10.82 5.50
CA ASP A 75 31.95 10.94 6.02
C ASP A 75 32.20 12.44 6.29
N PRO A 76 31.57 13.03 7.33
CA PRO A 76 31.58 14.48 7.53
C PRO A 76 33.00 15.01 7.77
N LEU A 77 33.94 14.16 8.19
CA LEU A 77 35.33 14.50 8.45
C LEU A 77 36.27 14.12 7.29
N GLY A 78 35.74 13.52 6.22
CA GLY A 78 36.51 13.15 5.02
C GLY A 78 37.60 12.11 5.28
N TRP A 79 37.49 11.32 6.35
CA TRP A 79 38.53 10.37 6.76
C TRP A 79 38.69 9.19 5.81
N MET A 80 37.63 8.86 5.08
CA MET A 80 37.59 7.69 4.19
C MET A 80 38.13 8.02 2.80
N CYS A 81 38.32 9.31 2.45
CA CYS A 81 38.80 9.78 1.13
C CYS A 81 38.11 9.11 -0.08
N ARG A 82 36.87 8.63 0.11
CA ARG A 82 36.04 7.98 -0.91
C ARG A 82 34.78 8.81 -1.08
N SER A 83 34.31 8.96 -2.32
CA SER A 83 32.99 9.52 -2.58
C SER A 83 31.93 8.56 -2.06
N SER A 84 31.30 8.86 -0.92
CA SER A 84 30.11 8.16 -0.46
C SER A 84 28.89 8.64 -1.23
N PHE A 85 27.91 7.76 -1.40
CA PHE A 85 26.60 8.15 -1.88
C PHE A 85 25.97 9.06 -0.83
N THR A 86 25.39 10.19 -1.22
CA THR A 86 24.73 11.12 -0.28
C THR A 86 23.22 11.13 -0.47
N VAL A 87 22.50 11.59 0.54
CA VAL A 87 21.03 11.71 0.47
C VAL A 87 20.60 12.63 -0.69
N ASP A 88 21.39 13.67 -0.98
CA ASP A 88 21.16 14.57 -2.12
C ASP A 88 21.22 13.85 -3.47
N GLN A 89 21.97 12.76 -3.57
CA GLN A 89 22.12 11.96 -4.79
C GLN A 89 20.98 10.96 -4.99
N LEU A 90 19.99 10.89 -4.10
CA LEU A 90 18.75 10.13 -4.32
C LEU A 90 17.85 10.83 -5.36
N THR A 91 18.32 10.87 -6.60
CA THR A 91 17.64 11.49 -7.75
C THR A 91 17.64 10.51 -8.92
N SER A 92 16.65 10.64 -9.81
CA SER A 92 16.54 9.81 -11.02
C SER A 92 17.85 9.76 -11.80
N GLN A 93 18.45 10.91 -12.08
CA GLN A 93 19.70 11.02 -12.85
C GLN A 93 20.88 10.25 -12.22
N HIS A 94 21.10 10.42 -10.92
CA HIS A 94 22.22 9.78 -10.23
C HIS A 94 22.01 8.26 -10.09
N ILE A 95 20.81 7.83 -9.74
CA ILE A 95 20.50 6.40 -9.62
C ILE A 95 20.59 5.71 -10.99
N THR A 96 20.02 6.30 -12.04
CA THR A 96 20.16 5.79 -13.42
C THR A 96 21.62 5.67 -13.83
N LYS A 97 22.45 6.66 -13.48
CA LYS A 97 23.90 6.59 -13.74
C LYS A 97 24.56 5.43 -12.98
N LEU A 98 24.27 5.28 -11.68
CA LEU A 98 24.80 4.18 -10.85
C LEU A 98 24.43 2.80 -11.41
N ILE A 99 23.21 2.64 -11.92
CA ILE A 99 22.76 1.38 -12.53
C ILE A 99 23.49 1.13 -13.86
N LYS A 100 23.62 2.16 -14.71
CA LYS A 100 24.29 2.05 -16.02
C LYS A 100 25.78 1.74 -15.89
N ASP A 101 26.45 2.30 -14.89
CA ASP A 101 27.87 2.08 -14.63
C ASP A 101 28.16 0.62 -14.22
N ALA A 102 27.15 -0.13 -13.74
CA ALA A 102 27.26 -1.53 -13.32
C ALA A 102 27.24 -2.57 -14.49
N GLN A 103 27.20 -2.12 -15.75
CA GLN A 103 27.42 -2.89 -16.99
C GLN A 103 26.49 -4.10 -17.27
N HIS A 104 25.37 -4.28 -16.58
CA HIS A 104 24.44 -5.38 -16.87
C HIS A 104 23.00 -4.91 -17.11
N ALA A 105 22.39 -5.47 -18.16
CA ALA A 105 21.10 -5.06 -18.73
C ALA A 105 19.90 -5.85 -18.17
N LYS A 106 20.06 -6.54 -17.04
CA LYS A 106 18.95 -7.26 -16.40
C LYS A 106 18.25 -6.34 -15.41
N ALA A 107 16.98 -6.65 -15.17
CA ALA A 107 16.08 -5.81 -14.39
C ALA A 107 16.65 -5.52 -12.99
N SER A 108 16.87 -4.25 -12.67
CA SER A 108 17.54 -3.81 -11.45
C SER A 108 16.55 -3.55 -10.30
N VAL A 109 16.89 -4.01 -9.10
CA VAL A 109 16.14 -3.74 -7.87
C VAL A 109 16.91 -2.72 -7.04
N LEU A 110 16.24 -1.62 -6.69
CA LEU A 110 16.79 -0.60 -5.80
C LEU A 110 16.33 -0.88 -4.36
N VAL A 111 17.28 -1.02 -3.45
CA VAL A 111 17.02 -1.23 -2.03
C VAL A 111 17.51 -0.02 -1.25
N ILE A 112 16.64 0.55 -0.43
CA ILE A 112 16.94 1.65 0.48
C ILE A 112 16.89 1.08 1.90
N ASP A 113 18.03 0.89 2.53
CA ASP A 113 18.12 0.21 3.83
C ASP A 113 17.45 0.98 4.98
N SER A 114 17.38 2.32 4.88
CA SER A 114 16.66 3.20 5.78
C SER A 114 16.18 4.45 5.04
N LEU A 115 14.90 4.44 4.67
CA LEU A 115 14.20 5.63 4.20
C LEU A 115 14.04 6.65 5.33
N SER A 116 14.06 6.20 6.59
CA SER A 116 14.02 7.10 7.75
C SER A 116 15.22 8.04 7.80
N PHE A 117 16.41 7.54 7.47
CA PHE A 117 17.60 8.39 7.37
C PHE A 117 17.44 9.45 6.28
N VAL A 118 16.90 9.09 5.11
CA VAL A 118 16.65 10.01 4.00
C VAL A 118 15.64 11.10 4.38
N LEU A 119 14.51 10.71 4.98
CA LEU A 119 13.44 11.61 5.42
C LEU A 119 13.89 12.57 6.53
N ARG A 120 14.95 12.23 7.27
CA ARG A 120 15.53 13.13 8.28
C ARG A 120 16.30 14.30 7.66
N HIS A 121 16.82 14.15 6.44
CA HIS A 121 17.68 15.15 5.79
C HIS A 121 16.94 15.98 4.73
N HIS A 122 15.76 15.54 4.28
CA HIS A 122 14.98 16.21 3.25
C HIS A 122 13.50 16.22 3.56
N ASP A 123 12.80 17.19 2.97
CA ASP A 123 11.36 17.29 3.07
C ASP A 123 10.67 16.02 2.50
N PRO A 124 9.69 15.44 3.20
CA PRO A 124 8.99 14.23 2.75
C PRO A 124 8.36 14.34 1.36
N VAL A 125 7.88 15.52 0.98
CA VAL A 125 7.28 15.77 -0.35
C VAL A 125 8.33 15.62 -1.44
N VAL A 126 9.52 16.18 -1.22
CA VAL A 126 10.65 16.08 -2.17
C VAL A 126 11.08 14.62 -2.34
N ILE A 127 11.13 13.86 -1.23
CA ILE A 127 11.46 12.43 -1.29
C ILE A 127 10.39 11.63 -2.03
N CYS A 128 9.10 11.92 -1.80
CA CYS A 128 8.02 11.27 -2.53
C CYS A 128 8.07 11.57 -4.03
N GLN A 129 8.40 12.80 -4.42
CA GLN A 129 8.60 13.19 -5.82
C GLN A 129 9.76 12.40 -6.45
N ARG A 130 10.92 12.36 -5.79
CA ARG A 130 12.10 11.61 -6.25
C ARG A 130 11.81 10.11 -6.40
N LEU A 131 11.14 9.50 -5.42
CA LEU A 131 10.71 8.10 -5.48
C LEU A 131 9.73 7.87 -6.64
N GLN A 132 8.79 8.79 -6.87
CA GLN A 132 7.85 8.69 -7.97
C GLN A 132 8.51 8.82 -9.35
N GLU A 133 9.51 9.70 -9.48
CA GLU A 133 10.33 9.82 -10.69
C GLU A 133 11.12 8.53 -10.96
N LEU A 134 11.77 7.97 -9.94
CA LEU A 134 12.51 6.71 -10.04
C LEU A 134 11.61 5.56 -10.52
N ARG A 135 10.38 5.47 -10.00
CA ARG A 135 9.40 4.46 -10.45
C ARG A 135 9.00 4.62 -11.91
N LYS A 136 8.92 5.86 -12.41
CA LYS A 136 8.53 6.16 -13.79
C LYS A 136 9.70 6.06 -14.78
N GLY A 137 10.94 6.13 -14.31
CA GLY A 137 12.15 6.15 -15.14
C GLY A 137 12.42 4.87 -15.92
N GLY A 138 11.82 3.73 -15.53
CA GLY A 138 11.91 2.47 -16.27
C GLY A 138 13.23 1.70 -16.11
N ASP A 139 14.29 2.35 -15.64
CA ASP A 139 15.58 1.69 -15.33
C ASP A 139 15.49 0.76 -14.10
N ILE A 140 14.53 1.00 -13.21
CA ILE A 140 14.35 0.25 -11.96
C ILE A 140 13.09 -0.60 -12.06
N LYS A 141 13.26 -1.91 -11.85
CA LYS A 141 12.13 -2.85 -11.79
C LYS A 141 11.30 -2.61 -10.54
N MET A 142 11.94 -2.54 -9.38
CA MET A 142 11.26 -2.42 -8.09
C MET A 142 12.12 -1.61 -7.11
N ILE A 143 11.46 -0.79 -6.30
CA ILE A 143 12.06 -0.12 -5.15
C ILE A 143 11.59 -0.84 -3.89
N ILE A 144 12.52 -1.16 -3.00
CA ILE A 144 12.23 -1.76 -1.70
C ILE A 144 12.87 -0.86 -0.64
N SER A 145 12.11 -0.38 0.33
CA SER A 145 12.65 0.49 1.37
C SER A 145 12.17 0.09 2.76
N LEU A 146 13.04 0.23 3.75
CA LEU A 146 12.69 0.11 5.16
C LEU A 146 12.41 1.49 5.77
N LEU A 147 11.37 1.59 6.59
CA LEU A 147 10.97 2.80 7.29
C LEU A 147 10.71 2.47 8.77
N HIS A 148 11.55 3.02 9.64
CA HIS A 148 11.34 3.05 11.09
C HIS A 148 10.20 4.01 11.43
N SER A 149 8.99 3.47 11.58
CA SER A 149 7.75 4.24 11.70
C SER A 149 7.66 5.07 12.98
N ASP A 150 8.34 4.64 14.04
CA ASP A 150 8.45 5.31 15.34
C ASP A 150 9.39 6.54 15.33
N LEU A 151 10.16 6.74 14.26
CA LEU A 151 11.00 7.94 14.08
C LEU A 151 10.27 9.10 13.40
N HIS A 152 9.03 8.90 12.93
CA HIS A 152 8.30 9.88 12.14
C HIS A 152 6.90 10.14 12.68
N LEU A 153 6.35 11.31 12.34
CA LEU A 153 4.94 11.61 12.60
C LEU A 153 4.05 10.73 11.72
N GLN A 154 2.89 10.34 12.24
CA GLN A 154 1.93 9.47 11.52
C GLN A 154 1.54 10.04 10.14
N GLY A 155 1.42 11.36 10.01
CA GLY A 155 1.13 12.00 8.72
C GLY A 155 2.21 11.74 7.67
N VAL A 156 3.50 11.79 8.05
CA VAL A 156 4.62 11.50 7.15
C VAL A 156 4.64 10.02 6.77
N VAL A 157 4.48 9.14 7.76
CA VAL A 157 4.37 7.69 7.51
C VAL A 157 3.23 7.40 6.55
N GLY A 158 2.07 8.04 6.74
CA GLY A 158 0.91 7.93 5.85
C GLY A 158 1.23 8.32 4.42
N ILE A 159 1.80 9.50 4.19
CA ILE A 159 2.16 9.99 2.84
C ILE A 159 3.05 8.99 2.09
N VAL A 160 4.11 8.51 2.75
CA VAL A 160 5.03 7.53 2.16
C VAL A 160 4.34 6.18 1.92
N SER A 161 3.46 5.77 2.84
CA SER A 161 2.66 4.55 2.69
C SER A 161 1.71 4.62 1.51
N HIS A 162 1.12 5.78 1.22
CA HIS A 162 0.23 5.97 0.09
C HIS A 162 0.96 5.93 -1.26
N LEU A 163 2.23 6.32 -1.29
CA LEU A 163 3.07 6.21 -2.48
C LEU A 163 3.39 4.74 -2.84
N ALA A 164 3.51 3.87 -1.83
CA ALA A 164 3.85 2.46 -2.00
C ALA A 164 2.72 1.65 -2.65
N SER A 165 3.08 0.76 -3.58
CA SER A 165 2.16 -0.24 -4.10
C SER A 165 1.91 -1.36 -3.07
N THR A 166 2.92 -1.63 -2.24
CA THR A 166 2.82 -2.63 -1.16
C THR A 166 3.41 -2.06 0.12
N VAL A 167 2.71 -2.19 1.23
CA VAL A 167 3.18 -1.83 2.57
C VAL A 167 3.19 -3.08 3.43
N ILE A 168 4.30 -3.38 4.09
CA ILE A 168 4.45 -4.52 4.99
C ILE A 168 4.80 -3.95 6.37
N SER A 169 3.86 -3.98 7.31
CA SER A 169 4.08 -3.50 8.67
C SER A 169 4.39 -4.68 9.60
N VAL A 170 5.55 -4.65 10.26
CA VAL A 170 6.00 -5.72 11.17
C VAL A 170 5.71 -5.37 12.62
N ALA A 171 5.24 -6.35 13.38
CA ALA A 171 4.93 -6.21 14.79
C ALA A 171 5.30 -7.50 15.55
N PRO A 172 5.65 -7.40 16.85
CA PRO A 172 5.85 -8.59 17.67
C PRO A 172 4.52 -9.33 17.84
N ALA A 173 4.51 -10.67 17.75
CA ALA A 173 3.34 -11.46 18.11
C ALA A 173 3.20 -11.57 19.63
N ASN A 174 1.96 -11.67 20.11
CA ASN A 174 1.66 -11.86 21.53
C ASN A 174 1.97 -13.27 22.06
N TYR A 175 2.17 -14.26 21.17
CA TYR A 175 2.44 -15.65 21.54
C TYR A 175 3.61 -16.23 20.72
N GLU A 176 4.48 -16.96 21.43
CA GLU A 176 5.59 -17.79 20.93
C GLU A 176 6.49 -17.18 19.85
N HIS A 177 7.47 -16.31 20.14
CA HIS A 177 8.62 -15.95 19.25
C HIS A 177 8.35 -15.63 17.75
N HIS A 178 7.10 -15.56 17.30
CA HIS A 178 6.73 -15.30 15.93
C HIS A 178 6.58 -13.79 15.76
N THR A 179 6.86 -13.31 14.56
CA THR A 179 6.60 -11.93 14.16
C THR A 179 5.37 -11.92 13.26
N VAL A 180 4.53 -10.90 13.40
CA VAL A 180 3.35 -10.70 12.55
C VAL A 180 3.70 -9.66 11.49
N ALA A 181 3.34 -9.96 10.24
CA ALA A 181 3.36 -9.00 9.15
C ALA A 181 1.93 -8.70 8.71
N MET A 182 1.54 -7.43 8.78
CA MET A 182 0.36 -6.93 8.10
C MET A 182 0.78 -6.43 6.72
N THR A 183 0.42 -7.17 5.68
CA THR A 183 0.72 -6.79 4.30
C THR A 183 -0.50 -6.11 3.71
N THR A 184 -0.31 -4.93 3.11
CA THR A 184 -1.32 -4.19 2.35
C THR A 184 -0.82 -4.05 0.91
N ARG A 185 -1.55 -4.58 -0.06
CA ARG A 185 -1.21 -4.51 -1.48
C ARG A 185 -2.28 -3.75 -2.26
N ARG A 186 -1.86 -2.82 -3.11
CA ARG A 186 -2.72 -2.08 -4.04
C ARG A 186 -2.52 -2.60 -5.44
N THR A 187 -3.59 -3.08 -6.07
CA THR A 187 -3.54 -3.58 -7.44
C THR A 187 -3.63 -2.44 -8.45
N LYS A 188 -3.29 -2.71 -9.71
CA LYS A 188 -3.44 -1.75 -10.82
C LYS A 188 -4.89 -1.34 -11.07
N SER A 189 -5.86 -2.15 -10.67
CA SER A 189 -7.29 -1.82 -10.71
C SER A 189 -7.76 -0.93 -9.57
N GLY A 190 -6.87 -0.53 -8.65
CA GLY A 190 -7.20 0.28 -7.48
C GLY A 190 -7.73 -0.52 -6.29
N LYS A 191 -7.94 -1.84 -6.43
CA LYS A 191 -8.36 -2.69 -5.32
C LYS A 191 -7.25 -2.79 -4.26
N VAL A 192 -7.63 -2.61 -3.00
CA VAL A 192 -6.74 -2.78 -1.85
C VAL A 192 -7.00 -4.13 -1.19
N MET A 193 -5.94 -4.92 -1.02
CA MET A 193 -5.98 -6.21 -0.34
C MET A 193 -5.11 -6.14 0.92
N GLN A 194 -5.58 -6.73 2.01
CA GLN A 194 -4.87 -6.79 3.28
C GLN A 194 -4.88 -8.22 3.82
N GLU A 195 -3.74 -8.66 4.33
CA GLU A 195 -3.60 -9.96 4.96
C GLU A 195 -2.60 -9.89 6.10
N GLU A 196 -2.92 -10.57 7.19
CA GLU A 196 -2.09 -10.66 8.37
C GLU A 196 -1.53 -12.07 8.49
N GLU A 197 -0.21 -12.18 8.45
CA GLU A 197 0.48 -13.47 8.38
C GLU A 197 1.58 -13.53 9.45
N TYR A 198 1.71 -14.70 10.09
CA TYR A 198 2.84 -14.97 10.98
C TYR A 198 4.03 -15.38 10.12
N PHE A 199 5.21 -14.88 10.44
CA PHE A 199 6.41 -15.23 9.71
C PHE A 199 7.60 -15.39 10.65
N SER A 200 8.59 -16.12 10.16
CA SER A 200 9.92 -16.22 10.75
C SER A 200 10.97 -16.12 9.65
N VAL A 201 12.13 -15.58 10.00
CA VAL A 201 13.27 -15.41 9.09
C VAL A 201 14.39 -16.33 9.56
N SER A 202 14.83 -17.20 8.67
CA SER A 202 15.96 -18.11 8.90
C SER A 202 17.30 -17.39 8.74
N GLU A 203 18.38 -17.99 9.24
CA GLU A 203 19.74 -17.43 9.16
C GLU A 203 20.25 -17.24 7.72
N ASP A 204 19.74 -18.04 6.78
CA ASP A 204 20.03 -17.98 5.33
C ASP A 204 19.21 -16.91 4.59
N ALA A 205 18.57 -16.00 5.34
CA ALA A 205 17.65 -14.99 4.85
C ALA A 205 16.49 -15.58 4.01
N THR A 206 16.01 -16.78 4.36
CA THR A 206 14.79 -17.35 3.79
C THR A 206 13.59 -17.05 4.70
N LEU A 207 12.48 -16.63 4.08
CA LEU A 207 11.23 -16.31 4.76
C LEU A 207 10.32 -17.54 4.82
N SER A 208 9.88 -17.92 6.01
CA SER A 208 8.82 -18.91 6.21
C SER A 208 7.57 -18.22 6.73
N VAL A 209 6.44 -18.44 6.05
CA VAL A 209 5.15 -17.84 6.40
C VAL A 209 4.21 -18.94 6.88
N GLN A 210 3.65 -18.73 8.06
CA GLN A 210 2.54 -19.53 8.56
C GLN A 210 1.27 -18.71 8.35
N ALA A 211 0.45 -19.16 7.40
CA ALA A 211 -0.86 -18.58 7.22
C ALA A 211 -1.66 -18.73 8.52
N LYS A 212 -2.40 -17.69 8.92
CA LYS A 212 -3.50 -17.91 9.86
C LYS A 212 -4.36 -19.01 9.24
N SER A 213 -4.49 -20.15 9.93
CA SER A 213 -5.59 -21.05 9.62
C SER A 213 -6.84 -20.17 9.63
N ARG A 214 -7.56 -20.12 8.52
CA ARG A 214 -8.96 -19.71 8.53
C ARG A 214 -9.67 -20.77 9.36
N GLN A 215 -9.49 -20.73 10.68
CA GLN A 215 -10.35 -21.45 11.58
C GLN A 215 -11.71 -20.78 11.44
N SER A 216 -12.49 -21.35 10.52
CA SER A 216 -13.91 -21.61 10.71
C SER A 216 -14.24 -21.57 12.19
N GLY A 217 -15.22 -20.74 12.54
CA GLY A 217 -15.52 -20.32 13.90
C GLY A 217 -15.33 -21.41 14.93
N HIS A 218 -14.36 -21.21 15.81
CA HIS A 218 -14.44 -21.78 17.14
C HIS A 218 -15.26 -20.79 17.97
N VAL A 219 -16.58 -21.01 17.96
CA VAL A 219 -17.49 -20.56 19.00
C VAL A 219 -16.89 -21.03 20.32
N GLN A 220 -16.17 -20.14 21.01
CA GLN A 220 -16.04 -20.28 22.44
C GLN A 220 -17.43 -20.06 23.00
N LYS A 221 -17.94 -21.14 23.61
CA LYS A 221 -19.18 -21.17 24.37
C LYS A 221 -18.96 -20.32 25.62
N GLU A 222 -18.91 -19.01 25.44
CA GLU A 222 -19.13 -18.05 26.52
C GLU A 222 -20.61 -17.72 26.54
N GLN A 223 -21.15 -17.94 27.73
CA GLN A 223 -22.52 -17.79 28.20
C GLN A 223 -23.34 -16.70 27.49
N ASP A 224 -24.62 -17.02 27.26
CA ASP A 224 -25.71 -16.10 26.93
C ASP A 224 -25.49 -14.70 27.54
N VAL A 225 -25.02 -13.77 26.73
CA VAL A 225 -25.24 -12.34 26.93
C VAL A 225 -25.79 -11.84 25.60
N ALA A 226 -27.04 -11.36 25.66
CA ALA A 226 -27.81 -10.90 24.53
C ALA A 226 -26.96 -10.06 23.57
N GLU A 227 -27.09 -10.38 22.28
CA GLU A 227 -26.49 -9.68 21.15
C GLU A 227 -26.58 -8.16 21.36
N ALA A 228 -25.44 -7.56 21.73
CA ALA A 228 -25.38 -6.14 22.01
C ALA A 228 -25.48 -5.38 20.69
N ASP A 229 -26.63 -4.76 20.50
CA ASP A 229 -26.95 -3.93 19.36
C ASP A 229 -25.86 -2.88 19.08
N PRO A 230 -25.22 -2.91 17.89
CA PRO A 230 -24.06 -2.06 17.56
C PRO A 230 -24.40 -0.57 17.54
N THR A 231 -25.68 -0.20 17.62
CA THR A 231 -26.13 1.20 17.68
C THR A 231 -26.11 1.82 19.08
N THR A 232 -25.82 1.04 20.13
CA THR A 232 -25.89 1.51 21.54
C THR A 232 -24.77 2.46 21.98
N ASN A 233 -23.61 2.48 21.31
CA ASN A 233 -22.46 3.32 21.70
C ASN A 233 -22.30 4.60 20.87
N LEU A 234 -23.34 5.01 20.15
CA LEU A 234 -23.30 6.24 19.33
C LEU A 234 -23.75 7.44 20.15
N THR A 235 -23.01 8.54 20.04
CA THR A 235 -23.34 9.83 20.66
C THR A 235 -24.55 10.53 20.01
N PHE A 236 -25.08 9.93 18.95
CA PHE A 236 -26.28 10.38 18.24
C PHE A 236 -27.13 9.16 17.87
N ASN A 237 -28.45 9.34 17.88
CA ASN A 237 -29.39 8.25 17.66
C ASN A 237 -29.52 7.95 16.16
N LEU A 238 -29.16 6.74 15.74
CA LEU A 238 -29.36 6.27 14.36
C LEU A 238 -30.77 5.72 14.11
N ARG A 239 -31.54 5.47 15.18
CA ARG A 239 -32.92 4.99 15.08
C ARG A 239 -33.88 6.15 15.21
N LEU A 240 -34.80 6.24 14.26
CA LEU A 240 -35.96 7.11 14.42
C LEU A 240 -36.85 6.52 15.51
N SER A 241 -37.29 7.36 16.44
CA SER A 241 -38.41 7.02 17.31
C SER A 241 -39.67 6.81 16.46
N GLU A 242 -40.66 6.09 17.00
CA GLU A 242 -41.93 5.86 16.29
C GLU A 242 -42.66 7.17 15.96
N GLU A 243 -42.46 8.21 16.77
CA GLU A 243 -42.98 9.56 16.54
C GLU A 243 -42.27 10.23 15.36
N GLU A 244 -40.94 10.17 15.30
CA GLU A 244 -40.14 10.72 14.19
C GLU A 244 -40.37 9.97 12.89
N ARG A 245 -40.56 8.65 12.94
CA ARG A 245 -40.91 7.82 11.77
C ARG A 245 -42.25 8.24 11.18
N LYS A 246 -43.28 8.36 12.03
CA LYS A 246 -44.60 8.87 11.61
C LYS A 246 -44.54 10.30 11.10
N ALA A 247 -43.72 11.15 11.71
CA ALA A 247 -43.51 12.51 11.22
C ALA A 247 -42.88 12.50 9.83
N LYS A 248 -41.79 11.73 9.62
CA LYS A 248 -41.12 11.59 8.33
C LYS A 248 -42.05 11.07 7.24
N GLU A 249 -42.87 10.05 7.53
CA GLU A 249 -43.85 9.52 6.57
C GLU A 249 -44.94 10.53 6.20
N LYS A 250 -45.25 11.47 7.09
CA LYS A 250 -46.26 12.52 6.88
C LYS A 250 -45.70 13.77 6.19
N VAL A 251 -44.38 13.89 6.04
CA VAL A 251 -43.76 15.02 5.33
C VAL A 251 -44.04 14.91 3.84
N ALA A 252 -44.83 15.85 3.32
CA ALA A 252 -45.07 15.94 1.88
C ALA A 252 -43.79 16.39 1.16
N LEU A 253 -43.27 15.54 0.29
CA LEU A 253 -42.08 15.85 -0.50
C LEU A 253 -42.43 16.88 -1.59
N PRO A 254 -41.69 18.00 -1.73
CA PRO A 254 -42.05 19.11 -2.61
C PRO A 254 -42.19 18.77 -4.10
N PHE A 255 -41.57 17.66 -4.56
CA PHE A 255 -41.52 17.27 -5.97
C PHE A 255 -42.07 15.87 -6.25
N VAL A 256 -42.63 15.20 -5.23
CA VAL A 256 -43.29 13.89 -5.42
C VAL A 256 -44.78 14.11 -5.55
N PHE A 257 -45.25 14.22 -6.79
CA PHE A 257 -46.67 14.31 -7.09
C PHE A 257 -47.35 12.94 -6.91
N SER A 258 -48.55 12.91 -6.33
CA SER A 258 -49.38 11.70 -6.34
C SER A 258 -49.66 11.25 -7.77
N GLN A 259 -49.95 9.97 -7.95
CA GLN A 259 -50.23 9.42 -9.29
C GLN A 259 -51.43 10.12 -9.96
N GLU A 260 -52.44 10.55 -9.18
CA GLU A 260 -53.53 11.36 -9.73
C GLU A 260 -53.08 12.76 -10.15
N LYS A 261 -52.18 13.40 -9.41
CA LYS A 261 -51.66 14.73 -9.76
C LYS A 261 -50.70 14.68 -10.95
N LYS A 262 -49.85 13.65 -11.05
CA LYS A 262 -49.02 13.40 -12.24
C LYS A 262 -49.90 13.19 -13.48
N SER A 263 -50.91 12.32 -13.37
CA SER A 263 -51.81 12.06 -14.49
C SER A 263 -52.67 13.28 -14.86
N ALA A 264 -53.05 14.13 -13.91
CA ALA A 264 -53.74 15.39 -14.20
C ALA A 264 -52.84 16.42 -14.91
N LEU A 265 -51.56 16.54 -14.52
CA LEU A 265 -50.59 17.44 -15.18
C LEU A 265 -50.19 16.95 -16.58
N LEU A 266 -50.18 15.64 -16.80
CA LEU A 266 -49.88 15.02 -18.09
C LEU A 266 -51.08 14.96 -19.05
N ARG A 267 -52.28 15.41 -18.63
CA ARG A 267 -53.42 15.51 -19.55
C ARG A 267 -53.18 16.66 -20.54
N PRO A 268 -53.25 16.40 -21.86
CA PRO A 268 -53.09 17.46 -22.84
C PRO A 268 -54.25 18.45 -22.72
N THR A 269 -53.95 19.65 -22.23
CA THR A 269 -54.88 20.79 -22.24
C THR A 269 -54.75 21.48 -23.61
N PRO A 270 -55.85 21.97 -24.22
CA PRO A 270 -55.76 22.67 -25.50
C PRO A 270 -54.81 23.88 -25.37
N GLY A 271 -53.71 23.87 -26.14
CA GLY A 271 -52.66 24.90 -26.08
C GLY A 271 -51.40 24.53 -25.28
N SER A 272 -51.28 23.31 -24.75
CA SER A 272 -50.04 22.83 -24.12
C SER A 272 -48.96 22.53 -25.18
N GLY A 273 -47.76 23.08 -25.00
CA GLY A 273 -46.62 22.87 -25.90
C GLY A 273 -46.18 21.40 -25.91
N ARG A 274 -46.07 20.81 -27.11
CA ARG A 274 -45.57 19.45 -27.29
C ARG A 274 -44.06 19.51 -27.45
N ILE A 275 -43.32 19.01 -26.46
CA ILE A 275 -41.86 18.81 -26.58
C ILE A 275 -41.67 17.55 -27.42
N VAL A 276 -41.10 17.73 -28.62
CA VAL A 276 -40.72 16.62 -29.50
C VAL A 276 -39.22 16.49 -29.39
N TYR A 277 -38.76 15.35 -28.91
CA TYR A 277 -37.36 15.01 -28.88
C TYR A 277 -37.01 14.24 -30.15
N GLU A 278 -36.03 14.74 -30.90
CA GLU A 278 -35.40 14.01 -32.01
C GLU A 278 -34.02 13.54 -31.53
N PRO A 279 -33.78 12.22 -31.45
CA PRO A 279 -32.47 11.69 -31.07
C PRO A 279 -31.41 12.14 -32.07
N ASP A 280 -30.28 12.66 -31.58
CA ASP A 280 -29.13 12.95 -32.41
C ASP A 280 -28.11 11.81 -32.40
N ALA A 281 -27.09 11.89 -33.26
CA ALA A 281 -26.10 10.83 -33.41
C ALA A 281 -25.12 10.71 -32.22
N SER A 282 -25.25 11.56 -31.20
CA SER A 282 -24.50 11.54 -29.94
C SER A 282 -25.36 11.10 -28.76
N ASP A 283 -26.61 10.74 -29.03
CA ASP A 283 -27.55 10.23 -28.05
C ASP A 283 -27.35 8.73 -27.90
N ASP A 284 -26.27 8.40 -27.21
CA ASP A 284 -25.87 7.04 -26.91
C ASP A 284 -26.91 6.46 -25.94
N PHE A 285 -27.75 5.53 -26.41
CA PHE A 285 -28.50 4.65 -25.51
C PHE A 285 -27.45 3.82 -24.77
N ASP A 286 -27.08 4.25 -23.56
CA ASP A 286 -26.29 3.41 -22.66
C ASP A 286 -27.14 2.17 -22.37
N GLU A 287 -26.79 1.04 -22.99
CA GLU A 287 -27.42 -0.27 -22.75
C GLU A 287 -27.12 -0.81 -21.34
N GLU A 288 -26.30 -0.11 -20.56
CA GLU A 288 -25.89 -0.47 -19.22
C GLU A 288 -26.58 0.45 -18.21
N ASP A 289 -27.93 0.40 -18.14
CA ASP A 289 -28.69 1.02 -17.05
C ASP A 289 -28.35 0.26 -15.75
N PRO A 290 -27.60 0.86 -14.82
CA PRO A 290 -27.19 0.18 -13.59
C PRO A 290 -28.35 -0.03 -12.61
N ASP A 291 -29.57 0.44 -12.93
CA ASP A 291 -30.78 0.21 -12.15
C ASP A 291 -31.59 -1.00 -12.67
N ASP A 292 -31.20 -1.63 -13.78
CA ASP A 292 -31.94 -2.76 -14.42
C ASP A 292 -31.82 -4.09 -13.64
N ASP A 293 -30.94 -4.15 -12.63
CA ASP A 293 -30.81 -5.26 -11.66
C ASP A 293 -31.45 -4.97 -10.29
N LEU A 294 -32.12 -3.81 -10.14
CA LEU A 294 -32.81 -3.43 -8.91
C LEU A 294 -34.25 -3.96 -8.91
N ASP A 295 -34.44 -5.17 -8.38
CA ASP A 295 -35.76 -5.68 -7.99
C ASP A 295 -36.28 -4.90 -6.77
N VAL A 296 -37.08 -3.84 -7.01
CA VAL A 296 -37.83 -3.09 -5.97
C VAL A 296 -39.27 -3.59 -5.83
#